data_AF-N1VNV4-F1
#
_entry.id   AF-N1VNV4-F1
#
_cell.length_a   1.000
_cell.length_b   1.000
_cell.length_c   1.000
_cell.angle_alpha   90.00
_cell.angle_beta   90.00
_cell.angle_gamma   90.00
#
_symmetry.space_group_name_H-M   'P 1'
#
loop_
_entity.id
_entity.type
_entity.pdbx_description
1 polymer ?
#
loop_
_entity_poly.entity_id
_entity_poly.type
_entity_poly.pdbx_seq_one_letter_code
_entity_poly.pdbx_strand_id
1 'polypeptide(L)'
;MKVTVAHLYKKLEELDRDVIELKKLTDRLASDREYSPILKETFLSEMHKLEDQKSEILKLNVASALPLAKKQAVAPEKTIPTPTQVSEPKKPEKPVRKY
;
A
#
# COMPACT_ATOMS: atom_id res chain seq x y z
N MET A 1 -3.75 -4.16 19.28
CA MET A 1 -4.14 -2.76 19.01
C MET A 1 -5.66 -2.70 18.97
N LYS A 2 -6.31 -1.97 19.87
CA LYS A 2 -7.77 -1.76 19.81
C LYS A 2 -8.03 -0.65 18.79
N VAL A 3 -8.73 -0.94 17.70
CA VAL A 3 -9.12 0.06 16.70
C VAL A 3 -10.16 0.98 17.35
N THR A 4 -9.88 2.27 17.43
CA THR A 4 -10.87 3.25 17.90
C THR A 4 -11.56 3.91 16.69
N VAL A 5 -12.75 4.46 16.91
CA VAL A 5 -13.53 5.17 15.89
C VAL A 5 -12.70 6.27 15.20
N ALA A 6 -11.85 6.99 15.95
CA ALA A 6 -10.95 7.99 15.40
C ALA A 6 -9.93 7.42 14.39
N HIS A 7 -9.45 6.19 14.61
CA HIS A 7 -8.55 5.52 13.65
C HIS A 7 -9.30 5.16 12.36
N LEU A 8 -10.58 4.80 12.44
CA LEU A 8 -11.41 4.54 11.25
C LEU A 8 -11.62 5.81 10.44
N TYR A 9 -11.92 6.94 11.07
CA TYR A 9 -12.03 8.22 10.38
C TYR A 9 -10.72 8.66 9.73
N LYS A 10 -9.60 8.55 10.46
CA LYS A 10 -8.29 8.82 9.87
C LYS A 10 -8.02 7.92 8.66
N LYS A 11 -8.41 6.64 8.74
CA LYS A 11 -8.23 5.72 7.61
C LYS A 11 -9.11 6.08 6.42
N LEU A 12 -10.35 6.51 6.65
CA LEU A 12 -11.24 7.00 5.59
C LEU A 12 -10.65 8.22 4.87
N GLU A 13 -10.10 9.18 5.62
CA GLU A 13 -9.44 10.35 5.02
C GLU A 13 -8.19 9.98 4.20
N GLU A 14 -7.41 8.99 4.67
CA GLU A 14 -6.28 8.45 3.91
C GLU A 14 -6.75 7.84 2.58
N LEU A 15 -7.78 6.97 2.62
CA LEU A 15 -8.33 6.35 1.42
C LEU A 15 -8.84 7.40 0.41
N ASP A 16 -9.53 8.44 0.89
CA ASP A 16 -10.03 9.52 0.02
C ASP A 16 -8.89 10.30 -0.65
N ARG A 17 -7.79 10.55 0.06
CA ARG A 17 -6.59 11.16 -0.54
C ARG A 17 -5.96 10.26 -1.60
N ASP A 18 -5.79 8.98 -1.29
CA ASP A 18 -5.15 8.01 -2.18
C ASP A 18 -5.93 7.85 -3.50
N VAL A 19 -7.27 7.80 -3.43
CA VAL A 19 -8.15 7.76 -4.61
C VAL A 19 -7.96 9.01 -5.49
N ILE A 20 -7.88 10.20 -4.88
CA ILE A 20 -7.67 11.45 -5.62
C ILE A 20 -6.29 11.48 -6.28
N GLU A 21 -5.25 10.99 -5.60
CA GLU A 21 -3.90 10.91 -6.15
C GLU A 21 -3.79 9.93 -7.31
N LEU A 22 -4.37 8.72 -7.17
CA LEU A 22 -4.43 7.72 -8.23
C LEU A 22 -5.18 8.24 -9.46
N LYS A 23 -6.26 9.01 -9.26
CA LYS A 23 -6.97 9.66 -10.37
C LYS A 23 -6.08 10.65 -11.10
N LYS A 24 -5.35 11.51 -10.38
CA LYS A 24 -4.41 12.47 -10.99
C LYS A 24 -3.29 11.77 -11.78
N LEU A 25 -2.78 10.65 -11.27
CA LEU A 25 -1.77 9.85 -11.95
C LEU A 25 -2.33 9.21 -13.23
N THR A 26 -3.56 8.72 -13.16
CA THR A 26 -4.27 8.15 -14.31
C THR A 26 -4.53 9.19 -15.39
N ASP A 27 -4.97 10.40 -15.03
CA ASP A 27 -5.25 11.49 -15.97
C ASP A 27 -3.99 12.01 -16.66
N ARG A 28 -2.83 11.94 -15.97
CA ARG A 28 -1.53 12.37 -16.51
C ARG A 28 -0.82 11.29 -17.32
N LEU A 29 -1.35 10.08 -17.39
CA LEU A 29 -0.69 8.96 -18.04
C LEU A 29 -0.77 9.10 -19.57
N ALA A 30 0.39 9.30 -20.21
CA ALA A 30 0.48 9.42 -21.66
C ALA A 30 0.03 8.11 -22.34
N SER A 31 -0.97 8.17 -23.21
CA SER A 31 -1.58 6.95 -23.80
C SER A 31 -0.74 6.28 -24.90
N ASP A 32 0.33 6.93 -25.37
CA ASP A 32 1.16 6.48 -26.49
C ASP A 32 2.36 5.60 -26.07
N ARG A 33 2.42 5.18 -24.80
CA ARG A 33 3.47 4.28 -24.29
C ARG A 33 2.91 2.87 -24.13
N GLU A 34 3.70 1.85 -24.49
CA GLU A 34 3.32 0.43 -24.43
C GLU A 34 2.75 -0.02 -23.07
N TYR A 35 3.29 0.49 -21.96
CA TYR A 35 2.84 0.10 -20.61
C TYR A 35 1.64 0.89 -20.09
N SER A 36 1.23 1.96 -20.78
CA SER A 36 0.15 2.84 -20.32
C SER A 36 -1.21 2.17 -20.22
N PRO A 37 -1.62 1.25 -21.12
CA PRO A 37 -2.87 0.52 -20.97
C PRO A 37 -2.91 -0.32 -19.69
N ILE A 38 -1.84 -1.07 -19.42
CA ILE A 38 -1.72 -1.93 -18.24
C ILE A 38 -1.71 -1.07 -16.96
N LEU A 39 -0.92 0.01 -16.95
CA LEU A 39 -0.86 0.92 -15.81
C LEU A 39 -2.22 1.56 -15.52
N LYS A 40 -2.94 1.99 -16.56
CA LYS A 40 -4.30 2.54 -16.42
C LYS A 40 -5.25 1.52 -15.80
N GLU A 41 -5.23 0.27 -16.29
CA GLU A 41 -6.04 -0.80 -15.71
C GLU A 41 -5.68 -1.07 -14.24
N THR A 42 -4.38 -1.11 -13.91
CA THR A 42 -3.95 -1.32 -12.52
C THR A 42 -4.37 -0.18 -11.59
N PHE A 43 -4.29 1.08 -12.03
CA PHE A 43 -4.74 2.23 -11.24
C PHE A 43 -6.25 2.22 -11.04
N LEU A 44 -7.02 1.88 -12.08
CA LEU A 44 -8.48 1.74 -11.96
C LEU A 44 -8.86 0.61 -11.00
N SER A 45 -8.17 -0.53 -11.08
CA SER A 45 -8.36 -1.64 -10.14
C SER A 45 -8.05 -1.23 -8.71
N GLU A 46 -6.95 -0.51 -8.48
CA GLU A 46 -6.58 -0.04 -7.15
C GLU A 46 -7.57 0.99 -6.60
N MET A 47 -8.02 1.94 -7.42
CA MET A 47 -9.09 2.88 -7.04
C MET A 47 -10.35 2.15 -6.60
N HIS A 48 -10.77 1.11 -7.33
CA HIS A 48 -11.94 0.32 -6.97
C HIS A 48 -11.76 -0.41 -5.63
N LYS A 49 -10.59 -0.99 -5.37
CA LYS A 49 -10.28 -1.61 -4.06
C LYS A 49 -10.34 -0.61 -2.91
N LEU A 50 -9.87 0.62 -3.11
CA LEU A 50 -9.94 1.66 -2.08
C LEU A 50 -11.40 2.07 -1.80
N GLU A 51 -12.25 2.15 -2.84
CA GLU A 51 -13.69 2.38 -2.69
C GLU A 51 -14.41 1.24 -1.96
N ASP A 52 -14.01 -0.01 -2.23
CA ASP A 52 -14.51 -1.19 -1.52
C ASP A 52 -14.09 -1.17 -0.05
N GLN A 53 -12.83 -0.87 0.26
CA GLN A 53 -12.33 -0.72 1.63
C GLN A 53 -13.07 0.41 2.37
N LYS A 54 -13.30 1.54 1.71
CA LYS A 54 -14.11 2.64 2.26
C LYS A 54 -15.51 2.17 2.61
N SER A 55 -16.14 1.44 1.69
CA SER A 55 -17.49 0.90 1.88
C SER A 55 -17.54 -0.15 2.99
N GLU A 56 -16.52 -0.99 3.11
CA GLU A 56 -16.40 -1.97 4.18
C GLU A 56 -16.29 -1.29 5.56
N ILE A 57 -15.44 -0.27 5.68
CA ILE A 57 -15.30 0.52 6.92
C ILE A 57 -16.64 1.15 7.33
N LEU A 58 -17.41 1.68 6.37
CA LEU A 58 -18.71 2.29 6.66
C LEU A 58 -19.81 1.27 6.98
N LYS A 59 -19.72 0.05 6.44
CA LYS A 59 -20.65 -1.06 6.72
C LYS A 59 -20.38 -1.76 8.05
N LEU A 60 -19.22 -1.51 8.68
CA LEU A 60 -18.92 -2.03 10.01
C LEU A 60 -19.91 -1.46 11.04
N ASN A 61 -20.98 -2.21 11.28
CA ASN A 61 -21.80 -2.03 12.47
C ASN A 61 -20.90 -2.25 13.69
N VAL A 62 -20.93 -1.32 14.65
CA VAL A 62 -20.12 -1.31 15.88
C VAL A 62 -20.39 -2.54 16.80
N ALA A 63 -21.20 -3.50 16.35
CA ALA A 63 -21.42 -4.78 16.98
C ALA A 63 -20.25 -5.74 16.71
N SER A 64 -19.32 -5.79 17.66
CA SER A 64 -18.17 -6.69 17.74
C SER A 64 -17.07 -6.44 16.70
N ALA A 65 -16.04 -5.73 17.15
CA ALA A 65 -14.76 -5.65 16.48
C ALA A 65 -14.11 -7.04 16.44
N LEU A 66 -14.34 -7.79 15.36
CA LEU A 66 -13.48 -8.90 14.99
C LEU A 66 -12.17 -8.34 14.43
N PRO A 67 -11.01 -8.87 14.84
CA PRO A 67 -9.74 -8.46 14.26
C PRO A 67 -9.70 -8.89 12.80
N LEU A 68 -9.48 -7.94 11.89
CA LEU A 68 -9.04 -8.21 10.51
C LEU A 68 -7.66 -8.88 10.56
N ALA A 69 -7.65 -10.16 10.89
CA ALA A 69 -6.49 -11.02 10.89
C ALA A 69 -6.32 -11.61 9.49
N LYS A 70 -5.29 -11.10 8.81
CA LYS A 70 -4.38 -11.84 7.90
C LYS A 70 -5.00 -13.03 7.16
N LYS A 71 -5.34 -12.82 5.89
CA LYS A 71 -5.23 -13.88 4.88
C LYS A 71 -4.05 -13.60 3.97
N GLN A 72 -2.89 -14.12 4.35
CA GLN A 72 -1.91 -14.57 3.35
C GLN A 72 -1.44 -15.96 3.78
N ALA A 73 -2.15 -16.95 3.25
CA ALA A 73 -1.76 -18.35 3.28
C ALA A 73 -0.78 -18.61 2.12
N VAL A 74 0.47 -18.95 2.50
CA VAL A 74 1.42 -19.95 1.97
C VAL A 74 0.78 -20.91 0.93
N ALA A 75 1.29 -21.31 -0.25
CA ALA A 75 2.63 -21.72 -0.78
C ALA A 75 2.50 -21.99 -2.32
N PRO A 76 3.42 -22.65 -3.09
CA PRO A 76 4.88 -22.87 -3.00
C PRO A 76 5.67 -22.67 -4.35
N GLU A 77 7.01 -22.73 -4.28
CA GLU A 77 8.01 -23.14 -5.30
C GLU A 77 8.10 -22.47 -6.71
N LYS A 78 9.19 -21.72 -6.94
CA LYS A 78 10.27 -22.15 -7.85
C LYS A 78 11.56 -21.35 -7.62
N THR A 79 12.55 -22.06 -7.08
CA THR A 79 13.94 -21.63 -6.89
C THR A 79 14.68 -21.73 -8.22
N ILE A 80 15.13 -20.61 -8.77
CA ILE A 80 16.23 -20.53 -9.75
C ILE A 80 17.16 -19.38 -9.29
N PRO A 81 18.49 -19.56 -9.29
CA PRO A 81 19.40 -18.78 -8.46
C PRO A 81 19.99 -17.55 -9.18
N THR A 82 20.82 -16.80 -8.43
CA THR A 82 21.88 -15.83 -8.85
C THR A 82 21.50 -14.34 -8.94
N PRO A 83 22.41 -13.38 -8.64
CA PRO A 83 22.99 -13.11 -7.32
C PRO A 83 22.80 -11.64 -6.87
N THR A 84 22.74 -11.49 -5.55
CA THR A 84 23.07 -10.34 -4.69
C THR A 84 23.66 -9.08 -5.36
N GLN A 85 22.90 -7.97 -5.34
CA GLN A 85 23.47 -6.63 -5.21
C GLN A 85 22.95 -5.97 -3.93
N VAL A 86 23.92 -5.45 -3.20
CA VAL A 86 23.90 -5.01 -1.81
C VAL A 86 23.03 -3.77 -1.62
N SER A 87 22.15 -3.85 -0.63
CA SER A 87 21.48 -2.73 0.01
C SER A 87 22.35 -2.15 1.13
N GLU A 88 22.78 -0.90 1.01
CA GLU A 88 22.94 -0.01 2.17
C GLU A 88 21.55 0.57 2.49
N PRO A 89 21.15 0.86 3.77
CA PRO A 89 21.86 1.87 4.57
C PRO A 89 21.74 1.77 6.13
N LYS A 90 22.70 2.37 6.86
CA LYS A 90 22.54 3.27 8.05
C LYS A 90 23.68 3.16 9.10
N LYS A 91 24.27 4.34 9.40
CA LYS A 91 25.05 4.84 10.58
C LYS A 91 24.71 4.21 11.96
N PRO A 92 25.48 4.40 13.08
CA PRO A 92 26.38 5.54 13.47
C PRO A 92 27.73 5.09 14.14
N GLU A 93 28.74 5.93 14.48
CA GLU A 93 28.92 6.56 15.82
C GLU A 93 30.44 6.85 16.13
N LYS A 94 30.75 8.03 16.74
CA LYS A 94 31.90 8.41 17.62
C LYS A 94 33.29 8.85 17.06
N PRO A 95 34.07 9.66 17.84
CA PRO A 95 34.97 10.71 17.33
C PRO A 95 36.42 10.26 17.12
N VAL A 96 37.08 10.91 16.15
CA VAL A 96 38.47 10.66 15.72
C VAL A 96 39.46 11.16 16.80
N ARG A 97 40.29 10.26 17.34
CA ARG A 97 41.52 10.63 18.05
C ARG A 97 42.64 10.85 17.02
N LYS A 98 43.28 12.02 17.10
CA LYS A 98 44.49 12.34 16.33
C LYS A 98 45.72 11.76 17.02
N TYR A 99 46.65 11.23 16.22
CA TYR A 99 48.08 11.15 16.53
C TYR A 99 48.82 11.89 15.41
#